data_AF-A0A392P4F6-F1
#
_entry.id   AF-A0A392P4F6-F1
#
_cell.length_a   1.000
_cell.length_b   1.000
_cell.length_c   1.000
_cell.angle_alpha   90.00
_cell.angle_beta   90.00
_cell.angle_gamma   90.00
#
_symmetry.space_group_name_H-M   'P 1'
#
loop_
_entity.id
_entity.type
_entity.pdbx_description
1 polymer ?
#
loop_
_entity_poly.entity_id
_entity_poly.type
_entity_poly.pdbx_seq_one_letter_code
_entity_poly.pdbx_strand_id
1 'polypeptide(L)'
;MGSSIISIPICFDGDAFDSVELLNDKLLGGLLSDGFDEKSCLSRYQSVMFHKGLSGKPSSYLISKLKKYEARHKQCGPYTESYNKTVKELGSGQFSDSSDCKYVVWISFSGLGNRILTLASAFLYALLTDRVLLVDPGVDMTDLFCEPFPDAS
;
A
#
# COMPACT_ATOMS: atom_id res chain seq x y z
N MET A 1 -12.04 -41.77 24.77
CA MET A 1 -11.48 -40.41 24.78
C MET A 1 -11.87 -39.76 23.47
N GLY A 2 -13.01 -39.08 23.44
CA GLY A 2 -13.51 -38.39 22.25
C GLY A 2 -13.05 -36.94 22.27
N SER A 3 -12.39 -36.50 21.21
CA SER A 3 -12.04 -35.09 21.01
C SER A 3 -13.28 -34.35 20.51
N SER A 4 -13.85 -33.49 21.34
CA SER A 4 -14.88 -32.54 20.92
C SER A 4 -14.24 -31.44 20.09
N ILE A 5 -14.57 -31.40 18.80
CA ILE A 5 -14.25 -30.27 17.90
C ILE A 5 -15.22 -29.15 18.27
N ILE A 6 -14.70 -28.00 18.69
CA ILE A 6 -15.49 -26.79 18.90
C ILE A 6 -15.83 -26.23 17.52
N SER A 7 -17.06 -26.48 17.07
CA SER A 7 -17.63 -25.80 15.90
C SER A 7 -18.17 -24.44 16.35
N ILE A 8 -17.55 -23.37 15.88
CA ILE A 8 -18.10 -22.01 15.99
C ILE A 8 -19.23 -21.91 14.95
N PRO A 9 -20.46 -21.50 15.33
CA PRO A 9 -21.55 -21.41 14.37
C PRO A 9 -21.34 -20.17 13.50
N ILE A 10 -21.15 -20.39 12.20
CA ILE A 10 -21.34 -19.35 11.19
C ILE A 10 -22.84 -19.35 10.91
N CYS A 11 -23.56 -18.33 11.39
CA CYS A 11 -24.94 -18.09 10.94
C CYS A 11 -24.89 -17.58 9.51
N PHE A 12 -25.28 -18.42 8.56
CA PHE A 12 -25.37 -18.09 7.14
C PHE A 12 -26.84 -17.86 6.78
N ASP A 13 -27.21 -16.63 6.43
CA ASP A 13 -28.49 -16.29 5.79
C ASP A 13 -28.26 -15.12 4.82
N GLY A 14 -28.28 -15.37 3.50
CA GLY A 14 -28.56 -14.35 2.47
C GLY A 14 -27.43 -13.99 1.49
N ASP A 15 -27.41 -14.68 0.34
CA ASP A 15 -26.49 -14.52 -0.79
C ASP A 15 -26.64 -13.18 -1.54
N ALA A 16 -25.86 -12.15 -1.14
CA ALA A 16 -25.30 -11.05 -1.96
C ALA A 16 -24.86 -9.86 -1.08
N PHE A 17 -25.63 -9.56 -0.03
CA PHE A 17 -25.33 -8.46 0.90
C PHE A 17 -24.11 -8.78 1.77
N ASP A 18 -24.01 -10.04 2.21
CA ASP A 18 -22.90 -10.56 3.01
C ASP A 18 -21.56 -10.51 2.26
N SER A 19 -21.57 -10.80 0.96
CA SER A 19 -20.35 -10.73 0.14
C SER A 19 -19.82 -9.31 -0.04
N VAL A 20 -20.68 -8.29 -0.14
CA VAL A 20 -20.26 -6.89 -0.30
C VAL A 20 -19.74 -6.33 1.02
N GLU A 21 -20.35 -6.71 2.14
CA GLU A 21 -19.91 -6.33 3.48
C GLU A 21 -18.56 -6.98 3.82
N LEU A 22 -18.42 -8.29 3.54
CA LEU A 22 -17.18 -9.03 3.73
C LEU A 22 -16.03 -8.52 2.84
N LEU A 23 -16.33 -8.15 1.59
CA LEU A 23 -15.36 -7.50 0.70
C LEU A 23 -14.98 -6.10 1.18
N ASN A 24 -15.96 -5.31 1.66
CA ASN A 24 -15.68 -4.00 2.22
C ASN A 24 -14.81 -4.10 3.47
N ASP A 25 -15.05 -5.08 4.32
CA ASP A 25 -14.22 -5.33 5.51
C ASP A 25 -12.81 -5.73 5.10
N LYS A 26 -12.68 -6.70 4.17
CA LYS A 26 -11.40 -7.14 3.60
C LYS A 26 -10.59 -5.99 2.98
N LEU A 27 -11.26 -5.03 2.34
CA LEU A 27 -10.63 -3.86 1.71
C LEU A 27 -10.58 -2.63 2.62
N LEU A 28 -10.90 -2.79 3.91
CA LEU A 28 -10.89 -1.74 4.93
C LEU A 28 -11.68 -0.48 4.51
N GLY A 29 -12.87 -0.68 3.97
CA GLY A 29 -13.74 0.38 3.47
C GLY A 29 -13.19 1.07 2.21
N GLY A 30 -12.43 0.34 1.38
CA GLY A 30 -11.84 0.83 0.13
C GLY A 30 -10.49 1.52 0.29
N LEU A 31 -9.85 1.39 1.47
CA LEU A 31 -8.49 1.88 1.69
C LEU A 31 -7.44 1.00 0.98
N LEU A 32 -7.73 -0.30 0.86
CA LEU A 32 -6.90 -1.25 0.13
C LEU A 32 -7.45 -1.47 -1.28
N SER A 33 -6.55 -1.59 -2.24
CA SER A 33 -6.89 -1.98 -3.60
C SER A 33 -7.01 -3.51 -3.73
N ASP A 34 -7.95 -3.95 -4.55
CA ASP A 34 -8.04 -5.30 -5.07
C ASP A 34 -7.07 -5.43 -6.25
N GLY A 35 -6.22 -6.47 -6.25
CA GLY A 35 -5.19 -6.62 -7.28
C GLY A 35 -3.89 -7.24 -6.81
N PHE A 36 -3.76 -7.52 -5.51
CA PHE A 36 -2.61 -8.25 -4.98
C PHE A 36 -2.87 -9.76 -4.99
N ASP A 37 -1.83 -10.54 -5.24
CA ASP A 37 -1.87 -11.98 -5.03
C ASP A 37 -2.00 -12.28 -3.53
N GLU A 38 -3.11 -12.90 -3.12
CA GLU A 38 -3.41 -13.14 -1.71
C GLU A 38 -2.40 -14.07 -1.04
N LYS A 39 -1.79 -14.97 -1.80
CA LYS A 39 -0.84 -15.96 -1.28
C LYS A 39 0.53 -15.36 -1.00
N SER A 40 0.93 -14.36 -1.78
CA SER A 40 2.19 -13.63 -1.61
C SER A 40 2.24 -12.84 -0.30
N CYS A 41 1.09 -12.31 0.15
CA CYS A 41 1.00 -11.51 1.37
C CYS A 41 -0.34 -11.74 2.08
N LEU A 42 -0.42 -12.79 2.89
CA LEU A 42 -1.64 -13.20 3.60
C LEU A 42 -2.18 -12.09 4.53
N SER A 43 -1.28 -11.37 5.20
CA SER A 43 -1.63 -10.35 6.19
C SER A 43 -2.45 -9.20 5.61
N ARG A 44 -2.30 -8.89 4.31
CA ARG A 44 -3.02 -7.80 3.65
C ARG A 44 -4.53 -7.92 3.79
N TYR A 45 -5.05 -9.13 3.56
CA TYR A 45 -6.48 -9.37 3.51
C TYR A 45 -7.02 -10.19 4.69
N GLN A 46 -6.15 -10.92 5.41
CA GLN A 46 -6.55 -11.73 6.56
C GLN A 46 -6.45 -10.98 7.89
N SER A 47 -5.82 -9.79 7.93
CA SER A 47 -5.67 -8.99 9.16
C SER A 47 -7.00 -8.67 9.85
N VAL A 48 -8.09 -8.55 9.09
CA VAL A 48 -9.45 -8.29 9.60
C VAL A 48 -9.98 -9.40 10.51
N MET A 49 -9.45 -10.63 10.41
CA MET A 49 -9.81 -11.73 11.30
C MET A 49 -9.23 -11.57 12.70
N PHE A 50 -8.14 -10.81 12.83
CA PHE A 50 -7.38 -10.64 14.07
C PHE A 50 -7.61 -9.28 14.75
N HIS A 51 -8.13 -8.30 14.01
CA HIS A 51 -8.37 -6.96 14.51
C HIS A 51 -9.84 -6.60 14.41
N LYS A 52 -10.34 -5.92 15.43
CA LYS A 52 -11.58 -5.16 15.30
C LYS A 52 -11.32 -4.14 14.18
N GLY A 53 -12.08 -4.24 13.09
CA GLY A 53 -11.89 -3.40 11.90
C GLY A 53 -11.85 -1.90 12.22
N LEU A 54 -11.64 -1.07 11.20
CA LEU A 54 -11.54 0.38 11.39
C LEU A 54 -12.77 0.92 12.15
N SER A 55 -12.52 1.69 13.22
CA SER A 55 -13.59 2.28 14.03
C SER A 55 -14.43 3.34 13.28
N GLY A 56 -14.03 3.70 12.06
CA GLY A 56 -14.74 4.63 11.18
C GLY A 56 -14.34 4.41 9.72
N LYS A 57 -15.22 4.79 8.80
CA LYS A 57 -14.98 4.67 7.36
C LYS A 57 -13.96 5.73 6.90
N PRO A 58 -12.95 5.37 6.09
CA PRO A 58 -12.06 6.35 5.47
C PRO A 58 -12.85 7.37 4.65
N SER A 59 -12.35 8.62 4.59
CA SER A 59 -13.01 9.64 3.77
C SER A 59 -12.87 9.31 2.28
N SER A 60 -13.90 9.64 1.49
CA SER A 60 -13.88 9.46 0.04
C SER A 60 -12.73 10.24 -0.63
N TYR A 61 -12.35 11.38 -0.05
CA TYR A 61 -11.20 12.16 -0.50
C TYR A 61 -9.89 11.38 -0.35
N LEU A 62 -9.66 10.75 0.81
CA LEU A 62 -8.45 9.96 1.05
C LEU A 62 -8.38 8.77 0.08
N ILE A 63 -9.48 8.03 -0.08
CA ILE A 63 -9.56 6.90 -1.02
C ILE A 63 -9.22 7.36 -2.44
N SER A 64 -9.81 8.47 -2.90
CA SER A 64 -9.52 9.03 -4.22
C SER A 64 -8.05 9.45 -4.36
N LYS A 65 -7.46 10.04 -3.32
CA LYS A 65 -6.06 10.48 -3.33
C LYS A 65 -5.09 9.28 -3.37
N LEU A 66 -5.38 8.19 -2.67
CA LEU A 66 -4.60 6.95 -2.72
C LEU A 66 -4.67 6.30 -4.10
N LYS A 67 -5.85 6.16 -4.71
CA LYS A 67 -5.98 5.63 -6.08
C LYS A 67 -5.22 6.45 -7.12
N LYS A 68 -5.24 7.78 -6.98
CA LYS A 68 -4.43 8.67 -7.84
C LYS A 68 -2.93 8.47 -7.62
N TYR A 69 -2.52 8.23 -6.38
CA TYR A 69 -1.13 7.92 -6.07
C TYR A 69 -0.70 6.59 -6.70
N GLU A 70 -1.51 5.53 -6.58
CA GLU A 70 -1.23 4.23 -7.20
C GLU A 70 -1.07 4.35 -8.72
N ALA A 71 -1.97 5.08 -9.39
CA ALA A 71 -1.87 5.35 -10.82
C ALA A 71 -0.58 6.11 -11.19
N ARG A 72 -0.18 7.10 -10.38
CA ARG A 72 1.09 7.82 -10.57
C ARG A 72 2.28 6.91 -10.33
N HIS A 73 2.24 6.07 -9.30
CA HIS A 73 3.29 5.12 -8.99
C HIS A 73 3.48 4.10 -10.12
N LYS A 74 2.39 3.66 -10.75
CA LYS A 74 2.44 2.79 -11.94
C LYS A 74 3.11 3.45 -13.14
N GLN A 75 2.89 4.75 -13.34
CA GLN A 75 3.50 5.51 -14.45
C GLN A 75 4.97 5.88 -14.18
N CYS A 76 5.26 6.35 -12.96
CA CYS A 76 6.53 6.98 -12.60
C CYS A 76 7.42 6.10 -11.70
N GLY A 77 6.97 4.91 -11.32
CA GLY A 77 7.69 4.03 -10.40
C GLY A 77 9.00 3.48 -10.97
N PRO A 78 9.77 2.72 -10.16
CA PRO A 78 11.02 2.10 -10.59
C PRO A 78 10.87 1.33 -11.92
N TYR A 79 11.93 1.34 -12.71
CA TYR A 79 12.05 0.64 -14.00
C TYR A 79 11.11 1.06 -15.13
N THR A 80 10.24 2.08 -14.93
CA THR A 80 9.45 2.64 -16.03
C THR A 80 10.30 3.53 -16.94
N GLU A 81 9.79 3.81 -18.15
CA GLU A 81 10.45 4.73 -19.08
C GLU A 81 10.63 6.13 -18.46
N SER A 82 9.60 6.64 -17.80
CA SER A 82 9.63 7.95 -17.13
C SER A 82 10.64 8.00 -15.99
N TYR A 83 10.76 6.93 -15.21
CA TYR A 83 11.80 6.80 -14.18
C TYR A 83 13.20 6.79 -14.78
N ASN A 84 13.44 5.94 -15.78
CA ASN A 84 14.74 5.83 -16.45
C ASN A 84 15.17 7.14 -17.11
N LYS A 85 14.22 7.89 -17.69
CA LYS A 85 14.47 9.23 -18.21
C LYS A 85 14.90 10.19 -17.09
N THR A 86 14.18 10.21 -15.98
CA THR A 86 14.50 11.07 -14.83
C THR A 86 15.89 10.78 -14.25
N VAL A 87 16.25 9.49 -14.14
CA VAL A 87 17.59 9.08 -13.66
C VAL A 87 18.70 9.55 -14.62
N LYS A 88 18.47 9.48 -15.95
CA LYS A 88 19.44 9.98 -16.95
C LYS A 88 19.63 11.49 -16.87
N GLU A 89 18.54 12.24 -16.72
CA GLU A 89 18.56 13.70 -16.55
C GLU A 89 19.30 14.11 -15.28
N LEU A 90 19.05 13.41 -14.16
CA LEU A 90 19.76 13.62 -12.91
C LEU A 90 21.27 13.38 -13.06
N GLY A 91 21.67 12.34 -13.78
CA GLY A 91 23.08 12.01 -14.04
C GLY A 91 23.78 12.99 -14.97
N SER A 92 23.06 13.68 -15.87
CA SER A 92 23.61 14.70 -16.76
C SER A 92 23.63 16.11 -16.15
N GLY A 93 23.06 16.29 -14.95
CA GLY A 93 22.89 17.59 -14.30
C GLY A 93 21.88 18.51 -14.98
N GLN A 94 21.05 17.97 -15.88
CA GLN A 94 19.99 18.70 -16.54
C GLN A 94 18.71 18.57 -15.73
N PHE A 95 18.26 19.67 -15.13
CA PHE A 95 17.00 19.72 -14.40
C PHE A 95 15.96 20.42 -15.27
N SER A 96 15.08 19.64 -15.91
CA SER A 96 13.91 20.22 -16.57
C SER A 96 12.77 20.37 -15.56
N ASP A 97 12.25 21.58 -15.39
CA ASP A 97 11.03 21.83 -14.58
C ASP A 97 9.78 21.16 -15.19
N SER A 98 9.90 20.62 -16.41
CA SER A 98 8.84 19.95 -17.17
C SER A 98 8.87 18.42 -17.05
N SER A 99 9.63 17.84 -16.11
CA SER A 99 9.56 16.40 -15.88
C SER A 99 8.20 16.00 -15.31
N ASP A 100 7.53 15.07 -15.99
CA ASP A 100 6.20 14.58 -15.61
C ASP A 100 6.19 13.84 -14.26
N CYS A 101 7.36 13.37 -13.81
CA CYS A 101 7.54 12.59 -12.60
C CYS A 101 8.44 13.31 -11.58
N LYS A 102 7.94 13.46 -10.36
CA LYS A 102 8.68 14.03 -9.22
C LYS A 102 8.82 12.98 -8.15
N TYR A 103 9.96 12.97 -7.46
CA TYR A 103 10.31 11.92 -6.51
C TYR A 103 10.59 12.48 -5.13
N VAL A 104 10.36 11.65 -4.12
CA VAL A 104 10.90 11.78 -2.77
C VAL A 104 11.52 10.44 -2.40
N VAL A 105 12.79 10.46 -1.97
CA VAL A 105 13.51 9.26 -1.58
C VAL A 105 13.56 9.21 -0.06
N TRP A 106 13.03 8.13 0.53
CA TRP A 106 13.16 7.84 1.94
C TRP A 106 14.32 6.86 2.15
N ILE A 107 15.20 7.18 3.10
CA ILE A 107 16.42 6.41 3.39
C ILE A 107 16.20 5.60 4.66
N SER A 108 16.59 4.33 4.64
CA SER A 108 16.41 3.43 5.77
C SER A 108 17.41 3.77 6.87
N PHE A 109 16.95 4.51 7.88
CA PHE A 109 17.76 4.96 9.00
C PHE A 109 17.06 4.71 10.34
N SER A 110 17.84 4.51 11.41
CA SER A 110 17.35 4.20 12.77
C SER A 110 16.71 2.82 12.92
N GLY A 111 16.08 2.56 14.06
CA GLY A 111 15.40 1.29 14.37
C GLY A 111 13.98 1.20 13.77
N LEU A 112 13.40 -0.01 13.76
CA LEU A 112 12.15 -0.33 13.05
C LEU A 112 10.98 0.61 13.38
N GLY A 113 10.74 0.92 14.66
CA GLY A 113 9.65 1.84 15.05
C GLY A 113 9.80 3.23 14.44
N ASN A 114 11.02 3.78 14.44
CA ASN A 114 11.31 5.07 13.81
C ASN A 114 11.18 4.98 12.29
N ARG A 115 11.58 3.86 11.69
CA ARG A 115 11.43 3.65 10.25
C ARG A 115 9.97 3.67 9.83
N ILE A 116 9.10 2.95 10.54
CA ILE A 116 7.65 2.94 10.26
C ILE A 116 7.07 4.36 10.35
N LEU A 117 7.36 5.08 11.44
CA LEU A 117 6.83 6.44 11.65
C LEU A 117 7.33 7.44 10.59
N THR A 118 8.62 7.41 10.29
CA THR A 118 9.21 8.32 9.30
C THR A 118 8.80 7.97 7.87
N LEU A 119 8.66 6.70 7.54
CA LEU A 119 8.17 6.23 6.25
C LEU A 119 6.72 6.67 6.02
N ALA A 120 5.84 6.49 7.01
CA ALA A 120 4.45 6.96 6.94
C ALA A 120 4.39 8.50 6.79
N SER A 121 5.26 9.23 7.49
CA SER A 121 5.37 10.68 7.37
C SER A 121 5.84 11.11 5.97
N ALA A 122 6.84 10.41 5.42
CA ALA A 122 7.34 10.66 4.06
C ALA A 122 6.29 10.33 2.99
N PHE A 123 5.50 9.26 3.18
CA PHE A 123 4.38 8.93 2.30
C PHE A 123 3.30 10.00 2.31
N LEU A 124 2.93 10.52 3.47
CA LEU A 124 1.99 11.64 3.56
C LEU A 124 2.53 12.88 2.83
N TYR A 125 3.82 13.20 3.00
CA TYR A 125 4.46 14.28 2.25
C TYR A 125 4.42 14.05 0.73
N ALA A 126 4.64 12.82 0.28
CA ALA A 126 4.56 12.43 -1.14
C ALA A 126 3.14 12.64 -1.69
N LEU A 127 2.10 12.25 -0.93
CA LEU A 127 0.70 12.47 -1.29
C LEU A 127 0.37 13.96 -1.43
N LEU A 128 0.85 14.79 -0.50
CA LEU A 128 0.56 16.23 -0.48
C LEU A 128 1.30 17.00 -1.58
N THR A 129 2.46 16.51 -2.01
CA THR A 129 3.32 17.17 -3.01
C THR A 129 3.28 16.53 -4.39
N ASP A 130 2.40 15.55 -4.56
CA ASP A 130 2.22 14.81 -5.80
C ASP A 130 3.51 14.14 -6.33
N ARG A 131 4.34 13.62 -5.40
CA ARG A 131 5.59 12.91 -5.68
C ARG A 131 5.41 11.40 -5.56
N VAL A 132 6.26 10.64 -6.24
CA VAL A 132 6.44 9.19 -6.02
C VAL A 132 7.43 8.98 -4.88
N LEU A 133 7.04 8.19 -3.89
CA LEU A 133 7.92 7.75 -2.80
C LEU A 133 8.77 6.58 -3.28
N LEU A 134 10.09 6.73 -3.18
CA LEU A 134 11.06 5.64 -3.36
C LEU A 134 11.59 5.25 -1.99
N VAL A 135 11.57 3.95 -1.69
CA VAL A 135 11.98 3.41 -0.40
C VAL A 135 13.33 2.72 -0.58
N ASP A 136 14.33 3.17 0.16
CA ASP A 136 15.58 2.43 0.31
C ASP A 136 15.31 1.12 1.07
N PRO A 137 15.58 -0.07 0.46
CA PRO A 137 15.27 -1.35 1.08
C PRO A 137 16.10 -1.63 2.34
N GLY A 138 17.27 -0.98 2.49
CA GLY A 138 18.17 -1.27 3.60
C GLY A 138 18.52 -2.76 3.70
N VAL A 139 18.42 -3.33 4.91
CA VAL A 139 18.74 -4.74 5.17
C VAL A 139 17.49 -5.62 5.25
N ASP A 140 16.37 -5.08 5.70
CA ASP A 140 15.23 -5.86 6.19
C ASP A 140 13.85 -5.33 5.73
N MET A 141 13.77 -4.22 4.99
CA MET A 141 12.45 -3.65 4.62
C MET A 141 11.64 -4.61 3.75
N THR A 142 12.29 -5.29 2.81
CA THR A 142 11.66 -6.27 1.91
C THR A 142 11.29 -7.57 2.61
N ASP A 143 11.94 -7.89 3.73
CA ASP A 143 11.64 -9.09 4.52
C ASP A 143 10.50 -8.85 5.52
N LEU A 144 10.31 -7.59 5.93
CA LEU A 144 9.32 -7.18 6.94
C LEU A 144 7.99 -6.73 6.34
N PHE A 145 7.99 -6.14 5.14
CA PHE A 145 6.81 -5.53 4.54
C PHE A 145 6.53 -6.08 3.13
N CYS A 146 5.25 -6.20 2.82
CA CYS A 146 4.79 -6.51 1.47
C CYS A 146 4.75 -5.25 0.60
N GLU A 147 4.85 -5.42 -0.73
CA GLU A 147 4.71 -4.32 -1.69
C GLU A 147 3.37 -3.60 -1.54
N PRO A 148 3.32 -2.29 -1.20
CA PRO A 148 2.08 -1.62 -0.83
C PRO A 148 1.25 -1.16 -2.04
N PHE A 149 1.85 -1.00 -3.23
CA PHE A 149 1.19 -0.45 -4.41
C PHE A 149 1.01 -1.52 -5.51
N PRO A 150 -0.18 -1.65 -6.12
CA PRO A 150 -0.44 -2.68 -7.13
C PRO A 150 0.31 -2.39 -8.44
N ASP A 151 0.69 -3.44 -9.15
CA ASP A 151 1.44 -3.38 -10.43
C ASP A 151 2.76 -2.58 -10.38
N ALA A 152 3.27 -2.34 -9.17
CA ALA A 152 4.59 -1.78 -8.93
C ALA A 152 5.58 -2.92 -8.64
N SER A 153 6.88 -2.63 -8.86
CA SER A 153 7.99 -3.61 -8.80
C SER A 153 8.03 -4.46 -7.55
#